data_AF-A0A8S9JW22-F1
#
_entry.id   AF-A0A8S9JW22-F1
#
_cell.length_a   1.000
_cell.length_b   1.000
_cell.length_c   1.000
_cell.angle_alpha   90.00
_cell.angle_beta   90.00
_cell.angle_gamma   90.00
#
_symmetry.space_group_name_H-M   'P 1'
#
loop_
_entity.id
_entity.type
_entity.pdbx_description
1 polymer ?
#
loop_
_entity_poly.entity_id
_entity_poly.type
_entity_poly.pdbx_seq_one_letter_code
_entity_poly.pdbx_strand_id
1 'polypeptide(L)' 'MISSARISSVTNKSVQSRQTVRQASGTLQQGKSMIVAGFAEPKKDHGYELIEKLEAGVQDML' A
#
# COMPACT_ATOMS: atom_id res chain seq x y z
N MET A 1 -16.89 12.62 -30.10
CA MET A 1 -16.79 11.16 -29.85
C MET A 1 -15.45 10.89 -29.17
N ILE A 2 -15.45 10.53 -27.89
CA ILE A 2 -14.21 10.11 -27.22
C ILE A 2 -13.91 8.69 -27.72
N SER A 3 -12.75 8.50 -28.36
CA SER A 3 -12.36 7.22 -28.96
C SER A 3 -12.30 6.11 -27.90
N SER A 4 -12.96 4.97 -28.15
CA SER A 4 -13.08 3.81 -27.24
C SER A 4 -11.74 3.33 -26.68
N ALA A 5 -10.65 3.44 -27.47
CA ALA A 5 -9.29 3.12 -27.05
C ALA A 5 -8.76 3.99 -25.88
N ARG A 6 -9.22 5.24 -25.77
CA ARG A 6 -8.86 6.14 -24.66
C ARG A 6 -9.54 5.74 -23.36
N ILE A 7 -10.77 5.23 -23.43
CA ILE A 7 -11.52 4.75 -22.26
C ILE A 7 -10.90 3.45 -21.74
N SER A 8 -10.62 2.47 -22.62
CA SER A 8 -9.99 1.20 -22.23
C SER A 8 -8.59 1.34 -21.62
N SER A 9 -7.78 2.31 -22.07
CA SER A 9 -6.45 2.53 -21.50
C SER A 9 -6.49 3.21 -20.12
N VAL A 10 -7.44 4.12 -19.90
CA VAL A 10 -7.64 4.78 -18.60
C VAL A 10 -8.21 3.80 -17.57
N THR A 11 -9.16 2.94 -17.96
CA THR A 11 -9.72 1.93 -17.06
C THR A 11 -8.73 0.82 -16.72
N ASN A 12 -7.85 0.41 -17.65
CA ASN A 12 -6.82 -0.57 -17.36
C ASN A 12 -5.81 -0.04 -16.32
N LYS A 13 -5.37 1.21 -16.46
CA LYS A 13 -4.44 1.84 -15.50
C LYS A 13 -5.03 1.96 -14.08
N SER A 14 -6.31 2.29 -13.95
CA SER A 14 -6.96 2.44 -12.63
C SER A 14 -7.26 1.10 -11.95
N VAL A 15 -7.52 0.03 -12.72
CA VAL A 15 -7.67 -1.32 -12.19
C VAL A 15 -6.32 -1.85 -11.71
N GLN A 16 -5.26 -1.66 -12.49
CA GLN A 16 -3.90 -2.04 -12.11
C GLN A 16 -3.46 -1.34 -10.81
N SER A 17 -3.69 -0.03 -10.68
CA SER A 17 -3.29 0.70 -9.46
C SER A 17 -3.98 0.18 -8.20
N ARG A 18 -5.30 -0.10 -8.26
CA ARG A 18 -6.03 -0.68 -7.12
C ARG A 18 -5.52 -2.06 -6.73
N GLN A 19 -5.18 -2.89 -7.73
CA GLN A 19 -4.65 -4.22 -7.47
C GLN A 19 -3.25 -4.15 -6.84
N THR A 20 -2.40 -3.21 -7.26
CA THR A 20 -1.11 -2.94 -6.62
C THR A 20 -1.28 -2.52 -5.16
N VAL A 21 -2.22 -1.62 -4.85
CA VAL A 21 -2.50 -1.19 -3.46
C VAL A 21 -2.98 -2.38 -2.61
N ARG A 22 -3.86 -3.23 -3.14
CA ARG A 22 -4.33 -4.46 -2.45
C ARG A 22 -3.18 -5.40 -2.13
N GLN A 23 -2.27 -5.62 -3.08
CA GLN A 23 -1.11 -6.47 -2.89
C GLN A 23 -0.16 -5.87 -1.84
N ALA A 24 0.15 -4.58 -1.95
CA ALA A 24 0.99 -3.87 -0.98
C ALA A 24 0.41 -3.94 0.45
N SER A 25 -0.89 -3.75 0.60
CA SER A 25 -1.59 -3.89 1.90
C SER A 25 -1.41 -5.28 2.48
N GLY A 26 -1.60 -6.33 1.67
CA GLY A 26 -1.46 -7.72 2.13
C GLY A 26 -0.02 -8.06 2.52
N THR A 27 0.95 -7.64 1.71
CA THR A 27 2.38 -7.85 2.00
C THR A 27 2.81 -7.10 3.26
N LEU A 28 2.32 -5.87 3.47
CA LEU A 28 2.64 -5.07 4.66
C LEU A 28 2.09 -5.72 5.93
N GLN A 29 0.82 -6.17 5.93
CA GLN A 29 0.22 -6.89 7.06
C GLN A 29 0.99 -8.15 7.43
N GLN A 30 1.41 -8.93 6.43
CA GLN A 30 2.20 -10.15 6.66
C GLN A 30 3.61 -9.86 7.16
N GLY A 31 4.26 -8.81 6.66
CA GLY A 31 5.65 -8.47 6.96
C GLY A 31 5.87 -7.61 8.22
N LYS A 32 4.81 -7.00 8.78
CA LYS A 32 4.91 -6.04 9.89
C LYS A 32 5.74 -6.53 11.06
N SER A 33 5.48 -7.75 11.54
CA SER A 33 6.21 -8.35 12.67
C SER A 33 7.72 -8.49 12.38
N MET A 34 8.08 -8.89 11.15
CA MET A 34 9.47 -9.01 10.73
C MET A 34 10.19 -7.66 10.68
N ILE A 35 9.51 -6.62 10.19
CA ILE A 35 10.06 -5.26 10.13
C ILE A 35 10.30 -4.72 11.54
N VAL A 36 9.30 -4.87 12.41
CA VAL A 36 9.35 -4.44 13.81
C VAL A 36 10.48 -5.13 14.57
N ALA A 37 10.66 -6.43 14.36
CA ALA A 37 11.73 -7.20 15.00
C ALA A 37 13.13 -6.69 14.60
N GLY A 38 13.26 -6.05 13.44
CA GLY A 38 14.51 -5.44 12.95
C GLY A 38 14.78 -4.03 13.49
N PHE A 39 13.85 -3.40 14.22
CA PHE A 39 14.09 -2.08 14.79
C PHE A 39 15.05 -2.16 15.98
N ALA A 40 16.02 -1.25 16.00
CA ALA A 40 16.81 -0.99 17.20
C ALA A 40 15.89 -0.46 18.31
N GLU A 41 16.13 -0.90 19.56
CA GLU A 41 15.31 -0.55 20.72
C GLU A 41 14.90 0.92 20.83
N PRO A 42 15.80 1.92 20.70
CA PRO A 42 15.43 3.33 20.82
C PRO A 42 14.50 3.84 19.71
N LYS A 43 14.25 3.04 18.67
CA LYS A 43 13.39 3.41 17.53
C LYS A 43 12.14 2.54 17.42
N LYS A 44 11.92 1.57 18.31
CA LYS A 44 10.79 0.63 18.20
C LYS A 44 9.45 1.36 18.18
N ASP A 45 9.18 2.18 19.18
CA ASP A 45 7.88 2.86 19.32
C ASP A 45 7.59 3.78 18.12
N HIS A 46 8.58 4.57 17.71
CA HIS A 46 8.45 5.43 16.54
C HIS A 46 8.35 4.63 15.23
N GLY A 47 9.08 3.52 15.12
CA GLY A 47 9.00 2.62 13.98
C GLY A 47 7.62 1.97 13.86
N TYR A 48 7.02 1.55 14.98
CA TYR A 48 5.63 1.08 15.03
C TYR A 48 4.65 2.15 14.54
N GLU A 49 4.77 3.37 15.06
CA GLU A 49 3.92 4.51 14.66
C GLU A 49 3.99 4.78 13.14
N LEU A 50 5.18 4.72 12.55
CA LEU A 50 5.35 4.92 11.10
C LEU A 50 4.71 3.81 10.27
N ILE A 51 4.79 2.56 10.72
CA ILE A 51 4.15 1.43 10.03
C ILE A 51 2.63 1.53 10.14
N GLU A 52 2.08 1.94 11.28
CA GLU A 52 0.63 2.16 11.42
C GLU A 52 0.13 3.28 10.51
N LYS A 53 0.86 4.40 10.40
CA LYS A 53 0.54 5.47 9.45
C LYS A 53 0.60 4.99 8.00
N LEU A 54 1.55 4.13 7.67
CA LEU A 54 1.66 3.53 6.34
C LEU A 54 0.47 2.60 6.04
N GLU A 55 0.07 1.77 7.00
CA GLU A 55 -1.12 0.90 6.88
C GLU A 55 -2.39 1.74 6.65
N ALA A 56 -2.59 2.80 7.43
CA ALA A 56 -3.71 3.72 7.25
C ALA A 56 -3.70 4.38 5.86
N GLY A 57 -2.55 4.91 5.43
CA GLY A 57 -2.43 5.55 4.12
C GLY A 57 -2.63 4.60 2.94
N VAL A 58 -2.25 3.32 3.06
CA VAL A 58 -2.53 2.29 2.05
C VAL A 58 -4.02 1.93 2.05
N GLN A 59 -4.65 1.83 3.23
CA GLN A 59 -6.06 1.52 3.36
C GLN A 59 -6.96 2.63 2.79
N ASP A 60 -6.55 3.90 2.90
CA ASP A 60 -7.24 5.05 2.29
C ASP A 60 -7.21 5.02 0.76
N MET A 61 -6.30 4.26 0.15
CA MET A 61 -6.16 4.11 -1.31
C MET A 61 -6.93 2.90 -1.88
N LEU A 62 -7.59 2.09 -1.05
CA LEU A 62 -8.33 0.88 -1.44
C LEU A 62 -9.79 1.13 -1.82
#